data_AF-A0A956RW29-F1
#
_entry.id   AF-A0A956RW29-F1
#
_cell.length_a   1.000
_cell.length_b   1.000
_cell.length_c   1.000
_cell.angle_alpha   90.00
_cell.angle_beta   90.00
_cell.angle_gamma   90.00
#
_symmetry.space_group_name_H-M   'P 1'
#
loop_
_entity.id
_entity.type
_entity.pdbx_description
1 polymer ?
#
loop_
_entity_poly.entity_id
_entity_poly.type
_entity_poly.pdbx_seq_one_letter_code
_entity_poly.pdbx_strand_id
1 'polypeptide(L)' 'MENPKQCFNCKTEESQIPLIVLTYNGQELHICPRCMPAIIHQTESIAGNLPPK' A
#
# COMPACT_ATOMS: atom_id res chain seq x y z
N MET A 1 21.12 -1.68 -5.26
CA MET A 1 20.13 -0.63 -5.55
C MET A 1 18.89 -0.99 -4.76
N GLU A 2 18.43 -0.11 -3.88
CA GLU A 2 17.16 -0.31 -3.16
C GLU A 2 16.00 -0.09 -4.12
N ASN A 3 14.97 -0.94 -4.07
CA ASN A 3 13.75 -0.72 -4.85
C ASN A 3 12.99 0.50 -4.31
N PRO A 4 12.43 1.35 -5.19
CA PRO A 4 11.65 2.49 -4.75
C PRO A 4 10.44 2.03 -3.94
N LYS A 5 10.17 2.70 -2.82
CA LYS A 5 8.96 2.47 -2.03
C LYS A 5 7.74 2.90 -2.84
N GLN A 6 6.76 2.01 -2.95
CA GLN A 6 5.57 2.20 -3.78
C GLN A 6 4.31 1.79 -3.05
N CYS A 7 3.21 2.48 -3.34
CA CYS A 7 1.88 2.11 -2.88
C CYS A 7 1.56 0.67 -3.32
N PHE A 8 1.27 -0.23 -2.37
CA PHE A 8 1.01 -1.63 -2.69
C PHE A 8 -0.18 -1.81 -3.64
N ASN A 9 -1.15 -0.89 -3.59
CA ASN A 9 -2.34 -0.90 -4.42
C ASN A 9 -2.12 -0.29 -5.83
N CYS A 10 -1.74 0.99 -5.92
CA CYS A 10 -1.68 1.73 -7.20
C CYS A 10 -0.28 1.92 -7.79
N LYS A 11 0.76 1.41 -7.11
CA LYS A 11 2.18 1.44 -7.55
C LYS A 11 2.81 2.83 -7.70
N THR A 12 2.11 3.92 -7.35
CA THR A 12 2.73 5.26 -7.25
C THR A 12 3.88 5.23 -6.25
N GLU A 13 4.96 5.92 -6.59
CA GLU A 13 6.18 5.99 -5.80
C GLU A 13 6.16 7.10 -4.74
N GLU A 14 6.98 6.94 -3.71
CA GLU A 14 7.19 7.95 -2.67
C GLU A 14 7.66 9.30 -3.21
N SER A 15 8.38 9.30 -4.35
CA SER A 15 8.83 10.52 -5.04
C SER A 15 7.68 11.38 -5.59
N GLN A 16 6.49 10.78 -5.78
CA GLN A 16 5.31 11.45 -6.35
C GLN A 16 4.27 11.84 -5.30
N ILE A 17 4.15 11.06 -4.22
CA ILE A 17 3.21 11.32 -3.12
C ILE A 17 3.77 10.70 -1.83
N PRO A 18 3.55 11.30 -0.65
CA PRO A 18 3.89 10.65 0.61
C PRO A 18 3.20 9.29 0.72
N LEU A 19 3.94 8.31 1.23
CA LEU A 19 3.43 6.99 1.56
C LEU A 19 3.33 6.85 3.08
N ILE A 20 2.30 6.15 3.52
CA ILE A 20 2.06 5.76 4.90
C ILE A 20 2.49 4.31 5.05
N VAL A 21 3.24 4.02 6.11
CA VAL A 21 3.69 2.67 6.44
C VAL A 21 2.58 1.92 7.19
N LEU A 22 2.34 0.68 6.78
CA LEU A 22 1.41 -0.26 7.41
C LEU A 22 2.15 -1.54 7.76
N THR A 23 1.80 -2.15 8.89
CA THR A 23 2.23 -3.52 9.20
C THR A 23 1.08 -4.48 8.94
N TYR A 24 1.30 -5.49 8.10
CA TYR A 24 0.32 -6.53 7.80
C TYR A 24 1.03 -7.89 7.76
N ASN A 25 0.55 -8.87 8.54
CA ASN A 25 1.17 -10.19 8.67
C ASN A 25 2.69 -10.16 8.92
N GLY A 26 3.16 -9.20 9.74
CA GLY A 26 4.59 -9.04 10.04
C GLY A 26 5.42 -8.44 8.89
N GLN A 27 4.79 -8.03 7.80
CA GLN A 27 5.42 -7.34 6.68
C GLN A 27 5.12 -5.84 6.70
N GLU A 28 6.10 -5.05 6.29
CA GLU A 28 5.93 -3.62 6.05
C GLU A 28 5.36 -3.39 4.65
N LEU A 29 4.23 -2.71 4.58
CA LEU A 29 3.58 -2.27 3.35
C LEU A 29 3.52 -0.74 3.31
N HIS A 30 3.47 -0.19 2.11
CA HIS A 30 3.34 1.25 1.89
C HIS A 30 2.02 1.53 1.16
N ILE A 31 1.26 2.53 1.61
CA ILE A 31 0.03 2.97 0.94
C ILE A 31 0.01 4.49 0.78
N CYS A 32 -0.52 4.99 -0.34
CA CYS A 32 -0.71 6.42 -0.53
C CYS A 32 -2.05 6.91 0.07
N PRO A 33 -2.16 8.18 0.48
CA PRO A 33 -3.40 8.77 1.00
C PRO A 33 -4.62 8.62 0.09
N ARG A 34 -4.42 8.50 -1.23
CA ARG A 34 -5.51 8.29 -2.20
C ARG A 34 -6.13 6.91 -2.11
N CYS A 35 -5.33 5.88 -1.82
CA CYS A 35 -5.79 4.50 -1.70
C CYS A 35 -6.20 4.13 -0.27
N MET A 36 -5.73 4.87 0.73
CA MET A 36 -6.04 4.62 2.14
C MET A 36 -7.55 4.51 2.44
N PRO A 37 -8.46 5.35 1.89
CA PRO A 37 -9.89 5.26 2.17
C PRO A 37 -10.51 3.92 1.80
N ALA A 38 -9.99 3.26 0.76
CA ALA A 38 -10.49 1.97 0.33
C ALA A 38 -10.23 0.87 1.39
N ILE A 39 -9.20 1.01 2.25
CA ILE A 39 -8.95 0.05 3.34
C ILE A 39 -10.15 0.00 4.30
N ILE A 40 -10.88 1.10 4.47
CA ILE A 40 -11.97 1.20 5.43
C ILE A 40 -13.32 0.93 4.75
N HIS A 41 -13.48 1.42 3.51
CA HIS A 41 -14.78 1.41 2.83
C HIS A 41 -14.96 0.30 1.78
N GLN A 42 -13.86 -0.27 1.25
CA GLN A 42 -13.87 -1.15 0.07
C GLN A 42 -12.78 -2.22 0.17
N THR A 43 -12.65 -2.89 1.32
CA THR A 43 -11.59 -3.87 1.63
C THR A 43 -11.40 -4.94 0.56
N GLU A 44 -12.49 -5.47 0.00
CA GLU A 44 -12.47 -6.51 -1.03
C GLU A 44 -11.70 -6.08 -2.29
N SER A 45 -11.81 -4.81 -2.68
CA SER A 45 -11.14 -4.26 -3.86
C SER A 45 -9.61 -4.25 -3.77
N ILE A 46 -9.07 -4.33 -2.54
CA ILE A 46 -7.63 -4.25 -2.28
C ILE A 46 -7.05 -5.55 -1.77
N ALA A 47 -7.90 -6.49 -1.32
CA ALA A 47 -7.48 -7.76 -0.76
C ALA A 47 -6.59 -8.56 -1.73
N GLY A 48 -6.88 -8.52 -3.03
CA GLY A 48 -6.07 -9.18 -4.06
C GLY A 48 -4.66 -8.59 -4.27
N ASN A 49 -4.41 -7.39 -3.75
CA ASN A 49 -3.11 -6.71 -3.83
C ASN A 49 -2.28 -6.88 -2.56
N LEU A 50 -2.84 -7.49 -1.51
CA LEU A 50 -2.10 -7.81 -0.30
C LEU A 50 -1.19 -9.02 -0.53
N PRO A 51 -0.01 -9.05 0.12
CA PRO A 51 0.82 -10.24 0.09
C PRO A 51 0.07 -11.44 0.67
N PRO A 52 0.37 -12.67 0.18
CA PRO A 52 -0.21 -13.89 0.73
C PRO A 52 0.16 -14.04 2.21
N LYS A 53 -0.68 -14.78 2.93
CA LYS A 53 -0.45 -15.11 4.34
C LYS A 53 0.66 -16.14 4.50
#